data_AF-A0A9D9II90-F1
#
_entry.id   AF-A0A9D9II90-F1
#
_cell.length_a   1.000
_cell.length_b   1.000
_cell.length_c   1.000
_cell.angle_alpha   90.00
_cell.angle_beta   90.00
_cell.angle_gamma   90.00
#
_symmetry.space_group_name_H-M   'P 1'
#
loop_
_entity.id
_entity.type
_entity.pdbx_description
1 polymer ?
#
loop_
_entity_poly.entity_id
_entity_poly.type
_entity_poly.pdbx_seq_one_letter_code
_entity_poly.pdbx_strand_id
1 'polypeptide(L)'
;MKRKLSHIIFAAAALLAAVSCSKEEAPVIPLHLTVSTYEVSFDAAGGNQQIDYCYSGDWTEAAEECDWLDTKLFISQEDGSMKTLSITAEENTTGKAREAEIILSVMREGDQPGSIIERLDRVVTVRQAGE
;
A
#
# COMPACT_ATOMS: atom_id res chain seq x y z
N MET A 1 -46.19 -49.21 55.35
CA MET A 1 -45.01 -50.10 55.22
C MET A 1 -44.85 -50.49 53.75
N LYS A 2 -43.59 -50.56 53.27
CA LYS A 2 -43.11 -50.91 51.91
C LYS A 2 -42.81 -49.73 50.96
N ARG A 3 -41.54 -49.33 51.03
CA ARG A 3 -40.75 -48.56 50.06
C ARG A 3 -40.86 -49.19 48.66
N LYS A 4 -40.85 -48.36 47.61
CA LYS A 4 -40.31 -48.76 46.30
C LYS A 4 -39.38 -47.65 45.80
N LEU A 5 -38.10 -47.94 45.96
CA LEU A 5 -36.95 -47.27 45.36
C LEU A 5 -36.57 -48.09 44.11
N SER A 6 -35.98 -47.41 43.11
CA SER A 6 -35.36 -47.95 41.89
C SER A 6 -36.38 -48.11 40.73
N HIS A 7 -36.15 -47.59 39.51
CA HIS A 7 -35.06 -47.95 38.61
C HIS A 7 -34.49 -46.78 37.77
N ILE A 8 -33.19 -46.92 37.50
CA ILE A 8 -32.33 -46.17 36.59
C ILE A 8 -32.81 -46.38 35.14
N ILE A 9 -32.83 -45.32 34.33
CA ILE A 9 -32.81 -45.41 32.86
C ILE A 9 -31.66 -44.51 32.34
N PHE A 10 -30.74 -45.16 31.64
CA PHE A 10 -29.63 -44.60 30.87
C PHE A 10 -30.10 -43.99 29.55
N ALA A 11 -29.21 -43.19 28.93
CA ALA A 11 -29.19 -42.68 27.55
C ALA A 11 -29.68 -41.22 27.40
N ALA A 12 -29.07 -40.34 26.61
CA ALA A 12 -28.04 -40.50 25.59
C ALA A 12 -27.19 -39.23 25.48
N ALA A 13 -25.96 -39.41 25.00
CA ALA A 13 -25.01 -38.37 24.65
C ALA A 13 -25.51 -37.48 23.49
N ALA A 14 -25.13 -36.21 23.52
CA ALA A 14 -24.86 -35.42 22.32
C ALA A 14 -23.87 -34.31 22.67
N LEU A 15 -22.59 -34.69 22.74
CA LEU A 15 -21.47 -33.79 22.50
C LEU A 15 -21.58 -33.33 21.04
N LEU A 16 -22.10 -32.13 20.80
CA LEU A 16 -21.96 -31.44 19.53
C LEU A 16 -20.97 -30.29 19.72
N ALA A 17 -19.69 -30.66 19.75
CA ALA A 17 -18.61 -29.75 19.38
C ALA A 17 -18.70 -29.53 17.87
N ALA A 18 -19.56 -28.60 17.44
CA ALA A 18 -19.60 -28.15 16.07
C ALA A 18 -18.52 -27.09 15.88
N VAL A 19 -17.33 -27.58 15.53
CA VAL A 19 -16.49 -27.05 14.46
C VAL A 19 -16.41 -25.52 14.44
N SER A 20 -15.46 -24.99 15.22
CA SER A 20 -14.80 -23.75 14.84
C SER A 20 -14.19 -23.99 13.47
N CYS A 21 -14.90 -23.56 12.43
CA CYS A 21 -14.36 -23.46 11.08
C CYS A 21 -13.41 -22.27 11.11
N SER A 22 -12.25 -22.42 11.71
CA SER A 22 -11.11 -21.58 11.40
C SER A 22 -10.80 -21.90 9.96
N LYS A 23 -11.38 -21.12 9.04
CA LYS A 23 -10.92 -21.04 7.68
C LYS A 23 -9.46 -20.60 7.81
N GLU A 24 -8.55 -21.56 7.68
CA GLU A 24 -7.14 -21.30 7.53
C GLU A 24 -7.01 -20.59 6.18
N GLU A 25 -7.09 -19.26 6.22
CA GLU A 25 -6.76 -18.42 5.09
C GLU A 25 -5.31 -18.73 4.75
N ALA A 26 -5.10 -19.37 3.60
CA ALA A 26 -3.78 -19.53 3.04
C ALA A 26 -3.08 -18.17 3.09
N PRO A 27 -1.78 -18.11 3.46
CA PRO A 27 -1.06 -16.86 3.51
C PRO A 27 -1.23 -16.17 2.15
N VAL A 28 -1.83 -14.99 2.14
CA VAL A 28 -1.87 -14.12 0.98
C VAL A 28 -0.40 -13.78 0.71
N ILE A 29 0.20 -14.42 -0.28
CA ILE A 29 1.53 -14.06 -0.76
C ILE A 29 1.29 -12.91 -1.74
N PRO A 30 1.56 -11.64 -1.37
CA PRO A 30 1.40 -10.54 -2.31
C PRO A 30 2.33 -10.78 -3.50
N LEU A 31 1.74 -10.86 -4.68
CA LEU A 31 2.47 -10.98 -5.94
C LEU A 31 3.10 -9.61 -6.25
N HIS A 32 4.37 -9.43 -5.92
CA HIS A 32 5.13 -8.23 -6.27
C HIS A 32 5.72 -8.38 -7.68
N LEU A 33 5.15 -7.68 -8.67
CA LEU A 33 5.80 -7.55 -9.98
C LEU A 33 5.24 -6.39 -10.83
N THR A 34 5.98 -5.28 -10.92
CA THR A 34 6.62 -4.78 -12.15
C THR A 34 7.04 -3.31 -11.96
N VAL A 35 8.33 -3.08 -12.22
CA VAL A 35 9.07 -1.83 -12.09
C VAL A 35 8.86 -0.96 -13.34
N SER A 36 8.20 0.19 -13.16
CA SER A 36 8.32 1.32 -14.10
C SER A 36 9.20 2.37 -13.43
N THR A 37 10.39 2.63 -13.98
CA THR A 37 11.25 3.74 -13.54
C THR A 37 10.81 5.00 -14.26
N TYR A 38 10.26 5.95 -13.53
CA TYR A 38 10.08 7.30 -14.06
C TYR A 38 11.39 8.06 -13.84
N GLU A 39 11.90 8.73 -14.88
CA GLU A 39 13.02 9.65 -14.72
C GLU A 39 12.51 11.08 -14.89
N VAL A 40 12.88 11.94 -13.95
CA VAL A 40 12.53 13.37 -13.91
C VAL A 40 13.83 14.15 -13.86
N SER A 41 13.94 15.19 -14.69
CA SER A 41 15.13 16.02 -14.74
C SER A 41 14.76 17.50 -14.55
N PHE A 42 15.52 18.15 -13.69
CA PHE A 42 15.44 19.59 -13.43
C PHE A 42 16.76 20.27 -13.77
N ASP A 43 16.67 21.50 -14.27
CA ASP A 43 17.82 22.40 -14.32
C ASP A 43 18.18 22.87 -12.90
N ALA A 44 19.33 23.56 -12.77
CA ALA A 44 19.80 24.06 -11.48
C ALA A 44 18.78 24.95 -10.76
N ALA A 45 17.97 25.72 -11.49
CA ALA A 45 16.91 26.57 -10.93
C ALA A 45 15.79 25.79 -10.20
N GLY A 46 15.67 24.48 -10.44
CA GLY A 46 14.59 23.65 -9.89
C GLY A 46 13.24 23.95 -10.54
N GLY A 47 12.17 23.81 -9.77
CA GLY A 47 10.80 24.07 -10.22
C GLY A 47 9.84 22.93 -9.89
N ASN A 48 8.68 22.91 -10.55
CA ASN A 48 7.65 21.90 -10.34
C ASN A 48 7.43 21.08 -11.62
N GLN A 49 7.37 19.76 -11.50
CA GLN A 49 6.94 18.85 -12.55
C GLN A 49 5.86 17.91 -12.01
N GLN A 50 5.03 17.41 -12.92
CA GLN A 50 3.95 16.49 -12.61
C GLN A 50 4.08 15.22 -13.44
N ILE A 51 3.86 14.07 -12.80
CA ILE A 51 3.75 12.78 -13.45
C ILE A 51 2.34 12.26 -13.23
N ASP A 52 1.65 11.98 -14.33
CA ASP A 52 0.38 11.28 -14.31
C ASP A 52 0.60 9.78 -14.41
N TYR A 53 -0.13 9.03 -13.58
CA TYR A 53 -0.08 7.58 -13.58
C TYR A 53 -1.47 6.99 -13.30
N CYS A 54 -1.80 5.94 -14.06
CA CYS A 54 -3.01 5.16 -13.82
C CYS A 54 -2.72 4.03 -12.82
N TYR A 55 -3.60 3.86 -11.82
CA TYR A 55 -3.63 2.66 -10.99
C TYR A 55 -4.98 2.47 -10.31
N SER A 56 -5.42 1.21 -10.19
CA SER A 56 -6.71 0.78 -9.61
C SER A 56 -6.61 0.40 -8.12
N GLY A 57 -5.76 1.11 -7.37
CA GLY A 57 -5.55 0.91 -5.94
C GLY A 57 -6.35 1.87 -5.09
N ASP A 58 -6.60 1.45 -3.87
CA ASP A 58 -7.42 2.17 -2.92
C ASP A 58 -6.71 3.44 -2.42
N TRP A 59 -5.40 3.38 -2.21
CA TRP A 59 -4.61 4.53 -1.78
C TRP A 59 -3.16 4.48 -2.26
N THR A 60 -2.49 5.63 -2.17
CA THR A 60 -1.15 5.90 -2.67
C THR A 60 -0.37 6.73 -1.65
N GLU A 61 0.91 6.43 -1.48
CA GLU A 61 1.87 7.21 -0.70
C GLU A 61 3.12 7.47 -1.54
N ALA A 62 3.74 8.63 -1.33
CA ALA A 62 5.04 8.98 -1.89
C ALA A 62 5.98 9.24 -0.72
N ALA A 63 7.17 8.66 -0.81
CA ALA A 63 8.23 8.87 0.17
C ALA A 63 9.50 9.32 -0.54
N GLU A 64 10.05 10.44 -0.10
CA GLU A 64 11.37 10.94 -0.47
C GLU A 64 12.31 10.93 0.73
N GLU A 65 13.58 10.59 0.49
CA GLU A 65 14.65 10.65 1.51
C GLU A 65 15.66 11.75 1.20
N CYS A 66 15.17 12.97 0.93
CA CYS A 66 16.02 14.14 0.73
C CYS A 66 15.32 15.43 1.18
N ASP A 67 16.10 16.47 1.40
CA ASP A 67 15.65 17.78 1.92
C ASP A 67 15.32 18.81 0.83
N TRP A 68 15.69 18.53 -0.42
CA TRP A 68 15.58 19.46 -1.55
C TRP A 68 14.40 19.15 -2.50
N LEU A 69 13.61 18.12 -2.17
CA LEU A 69 12.38 17.76 -2.86
C LEU A 69 11.18 17.87 -1.92
N ASP A 70 10.05 18.29 -2.48
CA ASP A 70 8.72 18.20 -1.84
C ASP A 70 7.77 17.49 -2.81
N THR A 71 7.11 16.44 -2.33
CA THR A 71 6.13 15.69 -3.13
C THR A 71 4.70 15.89 -2.65
N LYS A 72 3.77 15.93 -3.61
CA LYS A 72 2.32 15.99 -3.35
C LYS A 72 1.55 15.07 -4.28
N LEU A 73 0.61 14.33 -3.71
CA LEU A 73 -0.26 13.41 -4.44
C LEU A 73 -1.65 14.03 -4.65
N PHE A 74 -2.13 13.94 -5.88
CA PHE A 74 -3.48 14.37 -6.27
C PHE A 74 -4.22 13.19 -6.91
N ILE A 75 -5.52 13.09 -6.64
CA ILE A 75 -6.41 12.09 -7.22
C ILE A 75 -7.41 12.83 -8.10
N SER A 76 -7.56 12.41 -9.36
CA SER A 76 -8.55 12.98 -10.27
C SER A 76 -9.96 12.72 -9.74
N GLN A 77 -10.81 13.76 -9.75
CA GLN A 77 -12.18 13.69 -9.26
C GLN A 77 -13.15 12.95 -10.21
N GLU A 78 -12.76 12.74 -11.47
CA GLU A 78 -13.68 12.18 -12.48
C GLU A 78 -13.85 10.66 -12.37
N ASP A 79 -12.80 9.90 -12.08
CA ASP A 79 -12.86 8.43 -12.01
C ASP A 79 -11.98 7.79 -10.91
N GLY A 80 -11.18 8.59 -10.19
CA GLY A 80 -10.23 8.13 -9.16
C GLY A 80 -9.09 7.22 -9.67
N SER A 81 -9.08 6.91 -10.97
CA SER A 81 -8.18 5.97 -11.62
C SER A 81 -6.87 6.62 -12.05
N MET A 82 -6.96 7.90 -12.43
CA MET A 82 -5.80 8.75 -12.67
C MET A 82 -5.35 9.43 -11.38
N LYS A 83 -4.05 9.32 -11.10
CA LYS A 83 -3.39 9.98 -9.98
C LYS A 83 -2.21 10.79 -10.52
N THR A 84 -1.91 11.89 -9.86
CA THR A 84 -0.82 12.80 -10.24
C THR A 84 0.15 12.93 -9.07
N LEU A 85 1.43 12.68 -9.33
CA LEU A 85 2.53 13.01 -8.42
C LEU A 85 3.12 14.34 -8.86
N SER A 86 3.03 15.35 -8.01
CA SER A 86 3.73 16.62 -8.19
C SER A 86 5.03 16.61 -7.40
N ILE A 87 6.12 16.97 -8.08
CA ILE A 87 7.48 16.98 -7.54
C ILE A 87 7.99 18.40 -7.66
N THR A 88 8.34 18.99 -6.53
CA THR A 88 8.96 20.31 -6.47
C THR A 88 10.41 20.16 -6.07
N ALA A 89 11.33 20.64 -6.91
CA ALA A 89 12.75 20.70 -6.60
C ALA A 89 13.15 22.13 -6.23
N GLU A 90 13.84 22.29 -5.11
CA GLU A 90 14.52 23.54 -4.76
C GLU A 90 15.67 23.82 -5.74
N GLU A 91 16.11 25.08 -5.78
CA GLU A 91 17.30 25.47 -6.54
C GLU A 91 18.55 24.71 -6.04
N ASN A 92 19.48 24.41 -6.94
CA ASN A 92 20.75 23.76 -6.66
C ASN A 92 21.94 24.68 -6.90
N THR A 93 22.35 25.39 -5.85
CA THR A 93 23.46 26.35 -5.87
C THR A 93 24.83 25.71 -5.59
N THR A 94 24.94 24.38 -5.56
CA THR A 94 26.16 23.67 -5.11
C THR A 94 27.21 23.50 -6.21
N GLY A 95 26.88 23.85 -7.46
CA GLY A 95 27.71 23.65 -8.64
C GLY A 95 27.96 22.18 -9.01
N LYS A 96 27.27 21.24 -8.35
CA LYS A 96 27.33 19.80 -8.62
C LYS A 96 25.93 19.27 -8.84
N ALA A 97 25.80 18.33 -9.79
CA ALA A 97 24.56 17.61 -9.96
C ALA A 97 24.21 16.79 -8.71
N ARG A 98 22.92 16.66 -8.42
CA ARG A 98 22.37 15.83 -7.34
C ARG A 98 21.28 14.90 -7.88
N GLU A 99 21.11 13.78 -7.20
CA GLU A 99 20.14 12.75 -7.55
C GLU A 99 19.40 12.29 -6.28
N ALA A 100 18.12 11.98 -6.39
CA ALA A 100 17.31 11.38 -5.35
C ALA A 100 16.31 10.39 -5.97
N GLU A 101 15.78 9.52 -5.12
CA GLU A 101 14.72 8.59 -5.48
C GLU A 101 13.46 8.92 -4.67
N ILE A 102 12.32 8.90 -5.34
CA ILE A 102 11.01 8.92 -4.71
C ILE A 102 10.41 7.52 -4.87
N ILE A 103 9.99 6.93 -3.75
CA ILE A 103 9.26 5.66 -3.75
C ILE A 103 7.78 5.96 -3.75
N LEU A 104 7.14 5.73 -4.90
CA LEU A 104 5.70 5.80 -5.05
C LEU A 104 5.10 4.42 -4.77
N SER A 105 4.42 4.29 -3.64
CA SER A 105 3.82 3.03 -3.21
C SER A 105 2.32 3.09 -3.38
N VAL A 106 1.75 2.12 -4.07
CA VAL A 106 0.32 2.04 -4.29
C VAL A 106 -0.22 0.73 -3.72
N MET A 107 -1.32 0.82 -2.99
CA MET A 107 -1.81 -0.27 -2.17
C MET A 107 -3.26 -0.61 -2.50
N ARG A 108 -3.57 -1.91 -2.41
CA ARG A 108 -4.92 -2.43 -2.40
C ARG A 108 -5.25 -2.98 -1.01
N GLU A 109 -6.31 -2.45 -0.43
CA GLU A 109 -6.87 -2.90 0.83
C GLU A 109 -7.57 -4.26 0.62
N GLY A 110 -7.38 -5.16 1.58
CA GLY A 110 -8.04 -6.46 1.60
C GLY A 110 -9.43 -6.40 2.21
N ASP A 111 -10.04 -7.58 2.33
CA ASP A 111 -11.39 -7.73 2.88
C ASP A 111 -11.51 -7.27 4.34
N GLN A 112 -10.38 -7.22 5.08
CA GLN A 112 -10.32 -6.68 6.44
C GLN A 112 -9.80 -5.24 6.42
N PRO A 113 -10.45 -4.29 7.11
CA PRO A 113 -9.98 -2.92 7.22
C PRO A 113 -8.52 -2.84 7.70
N GLY A 114 -7.68 -2.12 6.96
CA GLY A 114 -6.25 -1.96 7.21
C GLY A 114 -5.36 -3.13 6.75
N SER A 115 -5.93 -4.21 6.21
CA SER A 115 -5.13 -5.27 5.60
C SER A 115 -4.68 -4.86 4.20
N ILE A 116 -3.40 -5.07 3.87
CA ILE A 116 -2.87 -4.83 2.53
C ILE A 116 -2.72 -6.19 1.85
N ILE A 117 -3.36 -6.36 0.69
CA ILE A 117 -3.24 -7.59 -0.11
C ILE A 117 -2.31 -7.44 -1.29
N GLU A 118 -2.08 -6.20 -1.74
CA GLU A 118 -1.14 -5.88 -2.81
C GLU A 118 -0.48 -4.54 -2.52
N ARG A 119 0.85 -4.50 -2.65
CA ARG A 119 1.64 -3.27 -2.64
C ARG A 119 2.52 -3.24 -3.88
N LEU A 120 2.39 -2.19 -4.67
CA LEU A 120 3.19 -1.94 -5.85
C LEU A 120 4.03 -0.69 -5.65
N ASP A 121 5.34 -0.89 -5.61
CA ASP A 121 6.30 0.20 -5.46
C ASP A 121 6.88 0.57 -6.83
N ARG A 122 6.93 1.87 -7.11
CA ARG A 122 7.52 2.46 -8.30
C ARG A 122 8.59 3.45 -7.88
N VAL A 123 9.75 3.35 -8.51
CA VAL A 123 10.85 4.28 -8.26
C VAL A 123 10.77 5.42 -9.27
N VAL A 124 10.80 6.65 -8.77
CA VAL A 124 10.98 7.85 -9.58
C VAL A 124 12.38 8.39 -9.30
N THR A 125 13.28 8.29 -10.27
CA THR A 125 14.62 8.86 -10.16
C THR A 125 14.55 10.33 -10.57
N VAL A 126 14.98 11.21 -9.67
CA VAL A 126 15.02 12.65 -9.88
C VAL A 126 16.46 13.11 -9.99
N ARG A 127 16.82 13.69 -11.13
CA ARG A 127 18.14 14.29 -11.36
C ARG A 127 18.02 15.79 -11.45
N GLN A 128 18.96 16.50 -10.83
CA GLN A 128 19.04 17.95 -10.95
C GLN A 128 20.47 18.39 -11.28
N ALA A 129 20.60 19.25 -12.29
CA ALA A 129 21.88 19.87 -12.63
C ALA A 129 22.39 20.78 -11.50
N GLY A 130 23.70 21.03 -11.47
CA GLY A 130 24.29 22.10 -10.65
C GLY A 130 24.42 23.39 -11.47
N GLU A 131 24.39 24.53 -10.79
CA GLU A 131 24.64 25.86 -11.37
C GLU A 131 26.06 26.01 -11.98
#